data_AF-A0A7Y6YW47-F1
#
_entry.id   AF-A0A7Y6YW47-F1
#
_cell.length_a   1.000
_cell.length_b   1.000
_cell.length_c   1.000
_cell.angle_alpha   90.00
_cell.angle_beta   90.00
_cell.angle_gamma   90.00
#
_symmetry.space_group_name_H-M   'P 1'
#
loop_
_entity.id
_entity.type
_entity.pdbx_description
1 polymer ?
#
loop_
_entity_poly.entity_id
_entity_poly.type
_entity_poly.pdbx_seq_one_letter_code
_entity_poly.pdbx_strand_id
1 'polypeptide(L)'
;MMSEFVANDAELMAYHVLKSAQAHFDQAPSELTAQQKKTVSQTAKRSLELEYKILASPEAKEVVIPTHSIAKALEEIEGRYENPDDFLKSLLANGLTIESMQTSLRRELWVEAVLDRVSSDIEEIEESEIIAFYQKNQSKFYTEETRFIRHILVTENDDYKENTKQAVAARLEEMKKALEDGGDFAKLASENSECPTALNGGEVGTVKRGQLYPEIDEIAFSLEEGGIGGPVETEIGFHLVKCEAIAPARQASLFDAKEQIVTYLTEKKRTHAQRVWLHKLSAK
;
A
#
# COMPACT_ATOMS: atom_id res chain seq x y z
N MET A 1 39.96 3.10 -25.13
CA MET A 1 38.96 2.88 -26.21
C MET A 1 37.61 2.71 -25.54
N MET A 2 36.88 3.82 -25.37
CA MET A 2 35.48 3.83 -24.96
C MET A 2 34.70 4.05 -26.25
N SER A 3 34.25 3.00 -26.92
CA SER A 3 33.33 3.17 -28.05
C SER A 3 31.98 3.58 -27.45
N GLU A 4 31.62 4.82 -27.71
CA GLU A 4 30.39 5.46 -27.26
C GLU A 4 29.17 4.72 -27.84
N PHE A 5 28.52 3.93 -26.99
CA PHE A 5 27.15 3.50 -27.21
C PHE A 5 26.23 4.65 -26.80
N VAL A 6 26.08 5.63 -27.70
CA VAL A 6 25.11 6.73 -27.53
C VAL A 6 23.78 6.22 -28.08
N ALA A 7 22.86 5.84 -27.19
CA ALA A 7 21.45 5.72 -27.60
C ALA A 7 21.04 7.02 -28.29
N ASN A 8 20.41 6.91 -29.45
CA ASN A 8 20.02 8.12 -30.17
C ASN A 8 18.87 8.83 -29.40
N ASP A 9 18.72 10.14 -29.57
CA ASP A 9 17.73 10.93 -28.82
C ASP A 9 16.29 10.40 -28.97
N ALA A 10 15.98 9.70 -30.08
CA ALA A 10 14.67 9.11 -30.30
C ALA A 10 14.42 7.89 -29.40
N GLU A 11 15.43 7.04 -29.18
CA GLU A 11 15.33 5.88 -28.28
C GLU A 11 15.25 6.31 -26.81
N LEU A 12 16.03 7.32 -26.40
CA LEU A 12 15.91 7.90 -25.05
C LEU A 12 14.52 8.50 -24.85
N MET A 13 14.01 9.23 -25.85
CA MET A 13 12.65 9.77 -25.78
C MET A 13 11.59 8.66 -25.71
N ALA A 14 11.75 7.57 -26.47
CA ALA A 14 10.86 6.42 -26.44
C ALA A 14 10.80 5.78 -25.04
N TYR A 15 11.95 5.67 -24.36
CA TYR A 15 12.01 5.19 -22.97
C TYR A 15 11.22 6.09 -22.02
N HIS A 16 11.42 7.41 -22.07
CA HIS A 16 10.69 8.36 -21.23
C HIS A 16 9.18 8.38 -21.52
N VAL A 17 8.78 8.18 -22.78
CA VAL A 17 7.37 8.03 -23.17
C VAL A 17 6.77 6.76 -22.57
N LEU A 18 7.46 5.62 -22.69
CA LEU A 18 7.03 4.35 -22.11
C LEU A 18 6.84 4.48 -20.59
N LYS A 19 7.86 4.98 -19.89
CA LYS A 19 7.82 5.18 -18.43
C LYS A 19 6.70 6.15 -18.00
N SER A 20 6.53 7.27 -18.72
CA SER A 20 5.49 8.24 -18.40
C SER A 20 4.09 7.70 -18.69
N ALA A 21 3.91 6.86 -19.70
CA ALA A 21 2.62 6.21 -20.01
C ALA A 21 2.22 5.25 -18.88
N GLN A 22 3.15 4.38 -18.47
CA GLN A 22 2.95 3.46 -17.35
C GLN A 22 2.64 4.21 -16.05
N ALA A 23 3.44 5.23 -15.70
CA ALA A 23 3.27 5.94 -14.43
C ALA A 23 1.96 6.74 -14.30
N HIS A 24 1.41 7.26 -15.41
CA HIS A 24 0.21 8.11 -15.37
C HIS A 24 -1.08 7.38 -15.71
N PHE A 25 -0.99 6.30 -16.50
CA PHE A 25 -2.16 5.65 -17.09
C PHE A 25 -2.14 4.12 -16.98
N ASP A 26 -1.06 3.51 -16.48
CA ASP A 26 -0.88 2.05 -16.40
C ASP A 26 -1.12 1.36 -17.75
N GLN A 27 -0.70 2.01 -18.83
CA GLN A 27 -0.98 1.63 -20.22
C GLN A 27 0.26 1.70 -21.09
N ALA A 28 0.25 0.94 -22.18
CA ALA A 28 1.27 1.06 -23.23
C ALA A 28 1.05 2.37 -24.03
N PRO A 29 2.12 3.02 -24.52
CA PRO A 29 2.02 4.19 -25.40
C PRO A 29 1.09 4.04 -26.61
N SER A 30 0.97 2.84 -27.17
CA SER A 30 0.07 2.52 -28.28
C SER A 30 -1.41 2.68 -27.92
N GLU A 31 -1.79 2.35 -26.69
CA GLU A 31 -3.16 2.29 -26.16
C GLU A 31 -3.71 3.67 -25.74
N LEU A 32 -2.81 4.65 -25.58
CA LEU A 32 -3.19 5.99 -25.14
C LEU A 32 -4.06 6.72 -26.17
N THR A 33 -5.06 7.43 -25.66
CA THR A 33 -5.84 8.42 -26.43
C THR A 33 -4.96 9.59 -26.89
N ALA A 34 -5.43 10.38 -27.86
CA ALA A 34 -4.68 11.54 -28.35
C ALA A 34 -4.35 12.56 -27.23
N GLN A 35 -5.26 12.76 -26.27
CA GLN A 35 -5.03 13.67 -25.15
C GLN A 35 -4.00 13.11 -24.17
N GLN A 36 -4.08 11.81 -23.84
CA GLN A 36 -3.10 11.15 -22.98
C GLN A 36 -1.72 11.15 -23.63
N LYS A 37 -1.62 10.87 -24.94
CA LYS A 37 -0.36 10.94 -25.72
C LYS A 37 0.28 12.32 -25.60
N LYS A 38 -0.49 13.39 -25.72
CA LYS A 38 0.03 14.77 -25.56
C LYS A 38 0.60 15.00 -24.16
N THR A 39 -0.10 14.58 -23.11
CA THR A 39 0.38 14.69 -21.73
C THR A 39 1.67 13.89 -21.52
N VAL A 40 1.68 12.62 -21.95
CA VAL A 40 2.85 11.73 -21.85
C VAL A 40 4.05 12.31 -22.58
N SER A 41 3.89 12.77 -23.83
CA SER A 41 5.00 13.36 -24.58
C SER A 41 5.56 14.63 -23.92
N GLN A 42 4.70 15.47 -23.32
CA GLN A 42 5.14 16.66 -22.60
C GLN A 42 5.92 16.31 -21.32
N THR A 43 5.42 15.33 -20.55
CA THR A 43 6.09 14.85 -19.34
C THR A 43 7.42 14.18 -19.68
N ALA A 44 7.44 13.29 -20.68
CA ALA A 44 8.64 12.62 -21.16
C ALA A 44 9.72 13.61 -21.61
N LYS A 45 9.34 14.65 -22.37
CA LYS A 45 10.27 15.68 -22.80
C LYS A 45 10.90 16.41 -21.61
N ARG A 46 10.09 16.84 -20.63
CA ARG A 46 10.58 17.50 -19.42
C ARG A 46 11.49 16.60 -18.59
N SER A 47 11.15 15.32 -18.48
CA SER A 47 11.93 14.31 -17.77
C SER A 47 13.30 14.13 -18.42
N LEU A 48 13.35 13.98 -19.74
CA LEU A 48 14.59 13.84 -20.50
C LEU A 48 15.45 15.11 -20.43
N GLU A 49 14.85 16.31 -20.55
CA GLU A 49 15.56 17.58 -20.37
C GLU A 49 16.19 17.70 -18.98
N LEU A 50 15.45 17.31 -17.93
CA LEU A 50 15.95 17.32 -16.57
C LEU A 50 17.09 16.32 -16.38
N GLU A 51 16.94 15.11 -16.91
CA GLU A 51 17.99 14.07 -16.90
C GLU A 51 19.28 14.60 -17.54
N TYR A 52 19.22 15.22 -18.72
CA TYR A 52 20.41 15.79 -19.35
C TYR A 52 21.08 16.83 -18.45
N LYS A 53 20.31 17.71 -17.81
CA LYS A 53 20.86 18.70 -16.88
C LYS A 53 21.54 18.04 -15.68
N ILE A 54 20.92 17.01 -15.10
CA ILE A 54 21.47 16.28 -13.95
C ILE A 54 22.78 15.60 -14.35
N LEU A 55 22.80 14.88 -15.47
CA LEU A 55 23.98 14.15 -15.93
C LEU A 55 25.11 15.06 -16.44
N ALA A 56 24.80 16.30 -16.82
CA ALA A 56 25.80 17.33 -17.15
C ALA A 56 26.38 18.04 -15.92
N SER A 57 25.84 17.79 -14.72
CA SER A 57 26.31 18.43 -13.48
C SER A 57 27.72 17.96 -13.07
N PRO A 58 28.48 18.78 -12.32
CA PRO A 58 29.73 18.33 -11.70
C PRO A 58 29.56 17.09 -10.82
N GLU A 59 28.46 17.01 -10.08
CA GLU A 59 28.14 15.92 -9.15
C GLU A 59 27.97 14.58 -9.86
N ALA A 60 27.56 14.57 -11.14
CA ALA A 60 27.53 13.37 -11.97
C ALA A 60 28.90 12.71 -12.15
N LYS A 61 30.00 13.46 -12.02
CA LYS A 61 31.37 12.93 -12.11
C LYS A 61 31.84 12.26 -10.82
N GLU A 62 31.14 12.48 -9.71
CA GLU A 62 31.50 11.96 -8.39
C GLU A 62 30.90 10.57 -8.12
N VAL A 63 29.99 10.10 -8.97
CA VAL A 63 29.26 8.85 -8.74
C VAL A 63 29.63 7.79 -9.78
N VAL A 64 29.61 6.53 -9.36
CA VAL A 64 29.92 5.37 -10.20
C VAL A 64 28.77 4.39 -10.15
N ILE A 65 28.28 3.97 -11.32
CA ILE A 65 27.22 2.97 -11.44
C ILE A 65 27.84 1.58 -11.63
N PRO A 66 27.67 0.66 -10.66
CA PRO A 66 28.15 -0.69 -10.81
C PRO A 66 27.49 -1.40 -12.00
N THR A 67 28.27 -2.13 -12.78
CA THR A 67 27.76 -2.84 -13.97
C THR A 67 26.65 -3.85 -13.62
N HIS A 68 26.75 -4.50 -12.47
CA HIS A 68 25.74 -5.48 -12.02
C HIS A 68 24.38 -4.85 -11.72
N SER A 69 24.33 -3.56 -11.37
CA SER A 69 23.08 -2.85 -11.08
C SER A 69 22.17 -2.75 -12.31
N ILE A 70 22.78 -2.58 -13.50
CA ILE A 70 22.04 -2.52 -14.77
C ILE A 70 21.46 -3.90 -15.11
N ALA A 71 22.26 -4.96 -14.94
CA ALA A 71 21.82 -6.33 -15.21
C ALA A 71 20.64 -6.71 -14.30
N LYS A 72 20.74 -6.40 -13.00
CA LYS A 72 19.66 -6.63 -12.04
C LYS A 72 18.39 -5.86 -12.39
N ALA A 73 18.50 -4.56 -12.71
CA ALA A 73 17.34 -3.76 -13.09
C ALA A 73 16.65 -4.29 -14.36
N LEU A 74 17.44 -4.78 -15.32
CA LEU A 74 16.90 -5.41 -16.53
C LEU A 74 16.17 -6.71 -16.21
N GLU A 75 16.75 -7.57 -15.38
CA GLU A 75 16.15 -8.84 -14.94
C GLU A 75 14.82 -8.61 -14.19
N GLU A 76 14.75 -7.59 -13.33
CA GLU A 76 13.51 -7.22 -12.62
C GLU A 76 12.38 -6.74 -13.56
N ILE A 77 12.74 -6.16 -14.71
CA ILE A 77 11.77 -5.72 -15.72
C ILE A 77 11.36 -6.89 -16.61
N GLU A 78 12.33 -7.69 -17.07
CA GLU A 78 12.10 -8.89 -17.87
C GLU A 78 11.23 -9.90 -17.13
N GLY A 79 11.44 -10.09 -15.82
CA GLY A 79 10.67 -11.00 -14.97
C GLY A 79 9.19 -10.65 -14.81
N ARG A 80 8.74 -9.50 -15.32
CA ARG A 80 7.32 -9.12 -15.39
C ARG A 80 6.60 -9.69 -16.60
N TYR A 81 7.35 -10.23 -17.56
CA TYR A 81 6.82 -10.83 -18.78
C TYR A 81 6.77 -12.35 -18.64
N GLU A 82 5.84 -12.99 -19.35
CA GLU A 82 5.70 -14.45 -19.32
C GLU A 82 6.96 -15.16 -19.85
N ASN A 83 7.65 -14.54 -20.82
CA ASN A 83 8.88 -15.06 -21.40
C ASN A 83 9.74 -13.93 -22.01
N PRO A 84 11.04 -14.20 -22.29
CA PRO A 84 11.95 -13.22 -22.86
C PRO A 84 11.55 -12.69 -24.24
N ASP A 85 10.90 -13.50 -25.07
CA ASP A 85 10.49 -13.09 -26.43
C ASP A 85 9.40 -12.00 -26.36
N ASP A 86 8.48 -12.10 -25.42
CA ASP A 86 7.42 -11.12 -25.23
C ASP A 86 7.95 -9.80 -24.66
N PHE A 87 8.98 -9.86 -23.81
CA PHE A 87 9.73 -8.68 -23.39
C PHE A 87 10.38 -7.97 -24.60
N LEU A 88 11.12 -8.71 -25.44
CA LEU A 88 11.77 -8.14 -26.62
C LEU A 88 10.76 -7.55 -27.63
N LYS A 89 9.62 -8.24 -27.86
CA LYS A 89 8.53 -7.70 -28.68
C LYS A 89 7.97 -6.41 -28.09
N SER A 90 7.81 -6.35 -26.76
CA SER A 90 7.32 -5.15 -26.06
C SER A 90 8.28 -3.98 -26.24
N LEU A 91 9.59 -4.19 -26.11
CA LEU A 91 10.59 -3.14 -26.38
C LEU A 91 10.47 -2.62 -27.81
N LEU A 92 10.46 -3.52 -28.80
CA LEU A 92 10.37 -3.14 -30.22
C LEU A 92 9.08 -2.38 -30.54
N ALA A 93 7.94 -2.82 -29.99
CA ALA A 93 6.65 -2.14 -30.15
C ALA A 93 6.66 -0.71 -29.59
N ASN A 94 7.55 -0.44 -28.63
CA ASN A 94 7.76 0.88 -28.02
C ASN A 94 8.94 1.65 -28.61
N GLY A 95 9.54 1.17 -29.71
CA GLY A 95 10.67 1.85 -30.36
C GLY A 95 11.98 1.71 -29.59
N LEU A 96 12.12 0.67 -28.78
CA LEU A 96 13.31 0.37 -27.99
C LEU A 96 13.99 -0.92 -28.47
N THR A 97 15.30 -0.93 -28.37
CA THR A 97 16.13 -2.14 -28.40
C THR A 97 16.59 -2.51 -27.00
N ILE A 98 17.04 -3.75 -26.79
CA ILE A 98 17.65 -4.18 -25.52
C ILE A 98 18.82 -3.28 -25.11
N GLU A 99 19.62 -2.82 -26.09
CA GLU A 99 20.78 -1.96 -25.89
C GLU A 99 20.37 -0.54 -25.47
N SER A 100 19.35 0.02 -26.14
CA SER A 100 18.80 1.33 -25.77
C SER A 100 18.12 1.31 -24.39
N MET A 101 17.51 0.18 -24.03
CA MET A 101 16.93 -0.05 -22.71
C MET A 101 18.01 -0.09 -21.63
N GLN A 102 19.07 -0.88 -21.83
CA GLN A 102 20.22 -0.91 -20.93
C GLN A 102 20.86 0.47 -20.77
N THR A 103 20.98 1.23 -21.85
CA THR A 103 21.50 2.60 -21.83
C THR A 103 20.61 3.54 -21.02
N SER A 104 19.29 3.43 -21.19
CA SER A 104 18.32 4.24 -20.44
C SER A 104 18.31 3.90 -18.96
N LEU A 105 18.32 2.61 -18.60
CA LEU A 105 18.45 2.14 -17.22
C LEU A 105 19.76 2.61 -16.58
N ARG A 106 20.87 2.56 -17.31
CA ARG A 106 22.16 3.09 -16.82
C ARG A 106 22.06 4.56 -16.48
N ARG A 107 21.42 5.36 -17.33
CA ARG A 107 21.25 6.81 -17.14
C ARG A 107 20.31 7.12 -15.99
N GLU A 108 19.25 6.33 -15.82
CA GLU A 108 18.33 6.43 -14.69
C GLU A 108 19.04 6.15 -13.36
N LEU A 109 19.76 5.03 -13.26
CA LEU A 109 20.58 4.71 -12.07
C LEU A 109 21.63 5.78 -11.80
N TRP A 110 22.16 6.40 -12.86
CA TRP A 110 23.08 7.53 -12.73
C TRP A 110 22.41 8.77 -12.14
N VAL A 111 21.22 9.13 -12.63
CA VAL A 111 20.42 10.20 -12.03
C VAL A 111 20.13 9.93 -10.56
N GLU A 112 19.70 8.71 -10.23
CA GLU A 112 19.43 8.30 -8.84
C GLU A 112 20.67 8.46 -7.97
N ALA A 113 21.82 7.93 -8.40
CA ALA A 113 23.07 8.06 -7.65
C ALA A 113 23.50 9.53 -7.48
N VAL A 114 23.26 10.40 -8.47
CA VAL A 114 23.51 11.84 -8.33
C VAL A 114 22.58 12.45 -7.28
N LEU A 115 21.28 12.14 -7.34
CA LEU A 115 20.31 12.64 -6.36
C LEU A 115 20.61 12.15 -4.94
N ASP A 116 21.13 10.93 -4.80
CA ASP A 116 21.61 10.40 -3.55
C ASP A 116 22.85 11.13 -3.05
N ARG A 117 23.83 11.35 -3.93
CA ARG A 117 25.06 12.06 -3.62
C ARG A 117 24.81 13.50 -3.16
N VAL A 118 23.94 14.24 -3.84
CA VAL A 118 23.63 15.64 -3.45
C VAL A 118 22.81 15.74 -2.17
N SER A 119 22.29 14.62 -1.69
CA SER A 119 21.55 14.52 -0.43
C SER A 119 22.24 13.67 0.63
N SER A 120 23.51 13.27 0.42
CA SER A 120 24.26 12.48 1.39
C SER A 120 24.72 13.31 2.58
N ASP A 121 24.98 14.60 2.36
CA ASP A 121 25.60 15.48 3.34
C ASP A 121 24.56 16.25 4.16
N ILE A 122 23.40 15.62 4.41
CA ILE A 122 22.38 16.20 5.27
C ILE A 122 22.84 16.18 6.73
N GLU A 123 22.49 17.22 7.47
CA GLU A 123 22.70 17.26 8.91
C GLU A 123 21.93 16.12 9.60
N GLU A 124 22.55 15.54 10.62
CA GLU A 124 21.93 14.51 11.46
C GLU A 124 20.61 15.03 12.06
N ILE A 125 19.71 14.11 12.39
CA ILE A 125 18.44 14.47 13.02
C ILE A 125 18.70 14.69 14.50
N GLU A 126 18.53 15.93 14.95
CA GLU A 126 18.72 16.30 16.35
C GLU A 126 17.63 15.67 17.23
N GLU A 127 17.97 15.29 18.47
CA GLU A 127 17.00 14.70 19.41
C GLU A 127 15.77 15.61 19.61
N SER A 128 16.01 16.93 19.62
CA SER A 128 14.95 17.92 19.76
C SER A 128 13.97 17.91 18.57
N GLU A 129 14.43 17.61 17.35
CA GLU A 129 13.57 17.46 16.17
C GLU A 129 12.69 16.21 16.29
N ILE A 130 13.25 15.11 16.80
CA ILE A 130 12.53 13.85 17.03
C ILE A 130 11.42 14.07 18.07
N ILE A 131 11.76 14.67 19.21
CA ILE A 131 10.81 14.97 20.29
C ILE A 131 9.69 15.88 19.78
N ALA A 132 10.04 16.97 19.09
CA ALA A 132 9.07 17.92 18.56
C ALA A 132 8.14 17.26 17.53
N PHE A 133 8.70 16.39 16.67
CA PHE A 133 7.91 15.65 15.70
C PHE A 133 6.93 14.70 16.39
N TYR A 134 7.39 13.90 17.35
CA TYR A 134 6.53 12.99 18.11
C TYR A 134 5.40 13.74 18.81
N GLN A 135 5.72 14.80 19.54
CA GLN A 135 4.74 15.60 20.29
C GLN A 135 3.68 16.23 19.38
N LYS A 136 4.08 16.74 18.21
CA LYS A 136 3.18 17.36 17.22
C LYS A 136 2.33 16.33 16.46
N ASN A 137 2.75 15.07 16.40
CA ASN A 137 2.13 14.04 15.59
C ASN A 137 1.67 12.82 16.41
N GLN A 138 1.29 13.00 17.68
CA GLN A 138 0.93 11.89 18.58
C GLN A 138 -0.12 10.94 18.00
N SER A 139 -1.10 11.46 17.26
CA SER A 139 -2.13 10.64 16.59
C SER A 139 -1.57 9.66 15.55
N LYS A 140 -0.43 9.95 14.92
CA LYS A 140 0.24 9.02 13.99
C LYS A 140 0.87 7.81 14.68
N PHE A 141 1.07 7.92 15.99
CA PHE A 141 1.66 6.89 16.84
C PHE A 141 0.61 6.23 17.73
N TYR A 142 -0.67 6.51 17.48
CA TYR A 142 -1.78 5.88 18.15
C TYR A 142 -2.35 4.77 17.27
N THR A 143 -2.37 3.57 17.82
CA THR A 143 -3.10 2.44 17.25
C THR A 143 -4.41 2.30 18.01
N GLU A 144 -5.52 2.35 17.28
CA GLU A 144 -6.84 2.09 17.84
C GLU A 144 -6.99 0.63 18.28
N GLU A 145 -7.88 0.39 19.25
CA GLU A 145 -8.28 -0.97 19.61
C GLU A 145 -8.93 -1.66 18.42
N THR A 146 -8.56 -2.91 18.17
CA THR A 146 -9.24 -3.78 17.22
C THR A 146 -9.65 -5.09 17.89
N ARG A 147 -10.70 -5.71 17.37
CA ARG A 147 -11.19 -7.00 17.85
C ARG A 147 -11.38 -7.95 16.68
N PHE A 148 -10.94 -9.18 16.85
CA PHE A 148 -11.30 -10.25 15.93
C PHE A 148 -12.61 -10.86 16.39
N ILE A 149 -13.65 -10.81 15.55
CA ILE A 149 -14.98 -11.28 15.95
C ILE A 149 -15.57 -12.29 14.98
N ARG A 150 -16.47 -13.10 15.54
CA ARG A 150 -17.42 -13.95 14.81
C ARG A 150 -18.85 -13.54 15.15
N HIS A 151 -19.78 -13.80 14.24
CA HIS A 151 -21.20 -13.61 14.51
C HIS A 151 -22.08 -14.72 13.93
N ILE A 152 -23.27 -14.86 14.50
CA ILE A 152 -24.37 -15.69 13.99
C ILE A 152 -25.55 -14.76 13.80
N LEU A 153 -26.07 -14.67 12.58
CA LEU A 153 -27.27 -13.90 12.25
C LEU A 153 -28.45 -14.86 12.07
N VAL A 154 -29.57 -14.57 12.72
CA VAL A 154 -30.85 -15.24 12.46
C VAL A 154 -31.91 -14.17 12.22
N THR A 155 -32.61 -14.26 11.09
CA THR A 155 -33.65 -13.32 10.70
C THR A 155 -35.05 -13.84 11.04
N GLU A 156 -36.00 -12.91 11.13
CA GLU A 156 -37.42 -13.25 11.17
C GLU A 156 -37.86 -13.71 9.77
N ASN A 157 -38.77 -14.68 9.71
CA ASN A 157 -39.30 -15.14 8.43
C ASN A 157 -40.83 -15.09 8.46
N ASP A 158 -41.38 -14.09 7.78
CA ASP A 158 -42.81 -13.81 7.72
C ASP A 158 -43.62 -14.95 7.05
N ASP A 159 -42.97 -15.79 6.24
CA ASP A 159 -43.60 -16.95 5.61
C ASP A 159 -43.87 -18.09 6.60
N TYR A 160 -43.21 -18.08 7.77
CA TYR A 160 -43.37 -19.06 8.84
C TYR A 160 -43.88 -18.38 10.11
N LYS A 161 -45.19 -18.52 10.38
CA LYS A 161 -45.86 -17.86 11.54
C LYS A 161 -45.24 -18.22 12.89
N GLU A 162 -44.57 -19.36 13.01
CA GLU A 162 -43.82 -19.75 14.19
C GLU A 162 -42.47 -19.02 14.38
N ASN A 163 -41.88 -18.44 13.32
CA ASN A 163 -40.58 -17.75 13.37
C ASN A 163 -40.71 -16.28 13.79
N THR A 164 -41.41 -16.06 14.91
CA THR A 164 -41.56 -14.74 15.52
C THR A 164 -40.24 -14.24 16.11
N LYS A 165 -40.09 -12.91 16.22
CA LYS A 165 -39.07 -12.24 17.04
C LYS A 165 -38.70 -12.95 18.35
N GLN A 166 -39.70 -13.40 19.11
CA GLN A 166 -39.49 -14.07 20.39
C GLN A 166 -38.91 -15.49 20.22
N ALA A 167 -39.29 -16.21 19.17
CA ALA A 167 -38.75 -17.53 18.85
C ALA A 167 -37.29 -17.43 18.38
N VAL A 168 -36.97 -16.45 17.54
CA VAL A 168 -35.60 -16.18 17.08
C VAL A 168 -34.68 -15.86 18.28
N ALA A 169 -35.11 -14.96 19.15
CA ALA A 169 -34.36 -14.61 20.36
C ALA A 169 -34.14 -15.82 21.27
N ALA A 170 -35.17 -16.65 21.47
CA ALA A 170 -35.05 -17.88 22.27
C ALA A 170 -34.05 -18.89 21.66
N ARG A 171 -34.06 -19.06 20.33
CA ARG A 171 -33.10 -19.94 19.63
C ARG A 171 -31.66 -19.45 19.81
N LEU A 172 -31.42 -18.14 19.73
CA LEU A 172 -30.10 -17.57 19.97
C LEU A 172 -29.69 -17.69 21.45
N GLU A 173 -30.60 -17.56 22.41
CA GLU A 173 -30.27 -17.84 23.82
C GLU A 173 -29.88 -19.31 24.05
N GLU A 174 -30.54 -20.26 23.39
CA GLU A 174 -30.16 -21.67 23.45
C GLU A 174 -28.78 -21.91 22.84
N MET A 175 -28.50 -21.32 21.68
CA MET A 175 -27.18 -21.37 21.06
C MET A 175 -26.10 -20.76 21.96
N LYS A 176 -26.38 -19.61 22.57
CA LYS A 176 -25.46 -18.94 23.50
C LYS A 176 -25.10 -19.84 24.67
N LYS A 177 -26.08 -20.46 25.32
CA LYS A 177 -25.84 -21.42 26.41
C LYS A 177 -24.97 -22.59 25.96
N ALA A 178 -25.27 -23.17 24.80
CA ALA A 178 -24.47 -24.26 24.24
C ALA A 178 -23.02 -23.85 23.99
N LEU A 179 -22.78 -22.59 23.60
CA LEU A 179 -21.44 -22.05 23.41
C LEU A 179 -20.73 -21.75 24.73
N GLU A 180 -21.44 -21.23 25.72
CA GLU A 180 -20.93 -21.02 27.09
C GLU A 180 -20.54 -22.35 27.75
N ASP A 181 -21.23 -23.44 27.41
CA ASP A 181 -20.91 -24.82 27.83
C ASP A 181 -19.76 -25.47 27.03
N GLY A 182 -19.07 -24.71 26.17
CA GLY A 182 -17.91 -25.16 25.40
C GLY A 182 -18.22 -25.68 23.99
N GLY A 183 -19.40 -25.35 23.45
CA GLY A 183 -19.77 -25.63 22.07
C GLY A 183 -18.89 -24.91 21.03
N ASP A 184 -18.90 -25.42 19.80
CA ASP A 184 -18.14 -24.84 18.69
C ASP A 184 -18.95 -23.74 17.97
N PHE A 185 -18.48 -22.50 18.07
CA PHE A 185 -19.08 -21.33 17.42
C PHE A 185 -19.13 -21.46 15.90
N ALA A 186 -18.04 -21.94 15.28
CA ALA A 186 -17.96 -22.05 13.83
C ALA A 186 -18.96 -23.08 13.31
N LYS A 187 -19.16 -24.17 14.06
CA LYS A 187 -20.18 -25.18 13.75
C LYS A 187 -21.59 -24.61 13.85
N LEU A 188 -21.94 -23.97 14.97
CA LEU A 188 -23.28 -23.37 15.13
C LEU A 188 -23.54 -22.29 14.09
N ALA A 189 -22.53 -21.49 13.75
CA ALA A 189 -22.64 -20.50 12.69
C ALA A 189 -22.92 -21.15 11.33
N SER A 190 -22.18 -22.21 10.96
CA SER A 190 -22.39 -22.92 9.70
C SER A 190 -23.78 -23.55 9.59
N GLU A 191 -24.33 -24.03 10.71
CA GLU A 191 -25.62 -24.72 10.76
C GLU A 191 -26.83 -23.77 10.88
N ASN A 192 -26.65 -22.59 11.47
CA ASN A 192 -27.78 -21.74 11.89
C ASN A 192 -27.71 -20.29 11.39
N SER A 193 -26.55 -19.79 10.97
CA SER A 193 -26.40 -18.40 10.55
C SER A 193 -26.88 -18.20 9.11
N GLU A 194 -27.61 -17.12 8.90
CA GLU A 194 -28.13 -16.70 7.59
C GLU A 194 -27.23 -15.64 6.93
N CYS A 195 -26.11 -15.29 7.56
CA CYS A 195 -25.08 -14.43 6.97
C CYS A 195 -24.14 -15.24 6.07
N PRO A 196 -23.63 -14.69 4.94
CA PRO A 196 -22.61 -15.37 4.13
C PRO A 196 -21.34 -15.79 4.89
N THR A 197 -21.02 -15.11 6.00
CA THR A 197 -19.91 -15.49 6.90
C THR A 197 -20.09 -16.87 7.52
N ALA A 198 -21.30 -17.44 7.52
CA ALA A 198 -21.59 -18.79 7.98
C ALA A 198 -20.66 -19.85 7.35
N LEU A 199 -20.35 -19.69 6.06
CA LEU A 199 -19.45 -20.60 5.33
C LEU A 199 -18.02 -20.62 5.88
N ASN A 200 -17.61 -19.55 6.56
CA ASN A 200 -16.33 -19.42 7.26
C ASN A 200 -16.52 -19.44 8.78
N GLY A 201 -17.54 -20.16 9.27
CA GLY A 201 -17.80 -20.30 10.70
C GLY A 201 -18.18 -18.98 11.39
N GLY A 202 -18.87 -18.10 10.68
CA GLY A 202 -19.33 -16.80 11.20
C GLY A 202 -18.24 -15.74 11.28
N GLU A 203 -17.08 -15.92 10.65
CA GLU A 203 -15.96 -14.99 10.73
C GLU A 203 -16.25 -13.63 10.06
N VAL A 204 -16.19 -12.56 10.85
CA VAL A 204 -16.22 -11.17 10.36
C VAL A 204 -14.80 -10.64 10.19
N GLY A 205 -13.87 -11.11 11.03
CA GLY A 205 -12.46 -10.73 11.02
C GLY A 205 -12.13 -9.61 12.01
N THR A 206 -11.01 -8.92 11.78
CA THR A 206 -10.54 -7.82 12.63
C THR A 206 -11.28 -6.52 12.33
N VAL A 207 -11.98 -6.00 13.32
CA VAL A 207 -12.80 -4.78 13.23
C VAL A 207 -12.32 -3.70 14.21
N LYS A 208 -12.54 -2.45 13.83
CA LYS A 208 -12.43 -1.26 14.68
C LYS A 208 -13.81 -0.81 15.12
N ARG A 209 -13.85 -0.04 16.20
CA ARG A 209 -15.07 0.60 16.69
C ARG A 209 -15.68 1.49 15.60
N GLY A 210 -17.00 1.40 15.43
CA GLY A 210 -17.78 2.16 14.44
C GLY A 210 -17.79 1.54 13.03
N GLN A 211 -17.29 0.31 12.85
CA GLN A 211 -17.34 -0.40 11.56
C GLN A 211 -18.53 -1.36 11.44
N LEU A 212 -19.24 -1.61 12.54
CA LEU A 212 -20.41 -2.50 12.60
C LEU A 212 -21.69 -1.71 12.84
N TYR A 213 -22.83 -2.41 12.78
CA TYR A 213 -24.09 -1.89 13.31
C TYR A 213 -23.91 -1.43 14.76
N PRO A 214 -24.46 -0.27 15.17
CA PRO A 214 -24.22 0.30 16.50
C PRO A 214 -24.44 -0.70 17.65
N GLU A 215 -25.47 -1.53 17.54
CA GLU A 215 -25.83 -2.52 18.56
C GLU A 215 -24.84 -3.70 18.60
N ILE A 216 -24.31 -4.11 17.45
CA ILE A 216 -23.25 -5.13 17.34
C ILE A 216 -21.91 -4.57 17.80
N ASP A 217 -21.61 -3.31 17.46
CA ASP A 217 -20.38 -2.64 17.85
C ASP A 217 -20.32 -2.48 19.38
N GLU A 218 -21.42 -2.03 19.99
CA GLU A 218 -21.53 -1.88 21.45
C GLU A 218 -21.26 -3.20 22.16
N ILE A 219 -21.92 -4.30 21.76
CA ILE A 219 -21.71 -5.60 22.38
C ILE A 219 -20.31 -6.17 22.07
N ALA A 220 -19.85 -6.10 20.82
CA ALA A 220 -18.56 -6.65 20.40
C ALA A 220 -17.41 -6.03 21.21
N PHE A 221 -17.51 -4.73 21.49
CA PHE A 221 -16.51 -4.00 22.23
C PHE A 221 -16.72 -3.97 23.77
N SER A 222 -17.83 -4.52 24.29
CA SER A 222 -18.01 -4.73 25.72
C SER A 222 -17.51 -6.10 26.21
N LEU A 223 -17.28 -7.05 25.29
CA LEU A 223 -16.88 -8.41 25.62
C LEU A 223 -15.41 -8.50 26.07
N GLU A 224 -15.08 -9.52 26.85
CA GLU A 224 -13.68 -9.93 27.06
C GLU A 224 -13.24 -10.88 25.94
N GLU A 225 -11.94 -11.15 25.84
CA GLU A 225 -11.42 -12.13 24.89
C GLU A 225 -12.01 -13.53 25.18
N GLY A 226 -12.55 -14.17 24.14
CA GLY A 226 -13.30 -15.41 24.24
C GLY A 226 -14.79 -15.23 24.59
N GLY A 227 -15.22 -14.03 24.98
CA GLY A 227 -16.58 -13.74 25.41
C GLY A 227 -17.62 -13.81 24.30
N ILE A 228 -18.86 -14.14 24.67
CA ILE A 228 -20.01 -14.24 23.78
C ILE A 228 -21.11 -13.29 24.25
N GLY A 229 -21.62 -12.49 23.34
CA GLY A 229 -22.63 -11.46 23.57
C GLY A 229 -23.85 -11.61 22.67
N GLY A 230 -24.93 -10.96 23.07
CA GLY A 230 -26.26 -11.08 22.46
C GLY A 230 -27.17 -12.05 23.24
N PRO A 231 -28.35 -12.38 22.68
CA PRO A 231 -28.87 -11.94 21.38
C PRO A 231 -29.07 -10.42 21.31
N VAL A 232 -28.65 -9.79 20.21
CA VAL A 232 -28.86 -8.36 19.97
C VAL A 232 -29.62 -8.17 18.66
N GLU A 233 -30.62 -7.30 18.66
CA GLU A 233 -31.43 -7.00 17.48
C GLU A 233 -30.82 -5.83 16.70
N THR A 234 -30.73 -5.98 15.38
CA THR A 234 -30.47 -4.89 14.44
C THR A 234 -31.57 -4.85 13.38
N GLU A 235 -31.49 -3.88 12.46
CA GLU A 235 -32.42 -3.81 11.32
C GLU A 235 -32.43 -5.05 10.40
N ILE A 236 -31.38 -5.89 10.46
CA ILE A 236 -31.27 -7.09 9.63
C ILE A 236 -31.88 -8.32 10.33
N GLY A 237 -31.87 -8.34 11.67
CA GLY A 237 -32.28 -9.49 12.45
C GLY A 237 -31.52 -9.58 13.77
N PHE A 238 -31.45 -10.79 14.34
CA PHE A 238 -30.82 -11.01 15.63
C PHE A 238 -29.44 -11.62 15.50
N HIS A 239 -28.52 -11.17 16.36
CA HIS A 239 -27.12 -11.55 16.30
C HIS A 239 -26.63 -12.11 17.64
N LEU A 240 -25.84 -13.18 17.56
CA LEU A 240 -24.85 -13.49 18.59
C LEU A 240 -23.48 -13.08 18.09
N VAL A 241 -22.66 -12.56 18.98
CA VAL A 241 -21.30 -12.09 18.68
C VAL A 241 -20.32 -12.79 19.61
N LYS A 242 -19.20 -13.26 19.08
CA LYS A 242 -18.07 -13.75 19.86
C LYS A 242 -16.85 -12.89 19.59
N CYS A 243 -16.20 -12.42 20.65
CA CYS A 243 -14.90 -11.76 20.56
C CYS A 243 -13.82 -12.82 20.73
N GLU A 244 -13.04 -13.12 19.69
CA GLU A 244 -11.99 -14.15 19.77
C GLU A 244 -10.63 -13.61 20.20
N ALA A 245 -10.31 -12.37 19.83
CA ALA A 245 -9.05 -11.72 20.19
C ALA A 245 -9.23 -10.21 20.33
N ILE A 246 -8.55 -9.61 21.32
CA ILE A 246 -8.52 -8.16 21.52
C ILE A 246 -7.10 -7.64 21.31
N ALA A 247 -6.92 -6.74 20.35
CA ALA A 247 -5.71 -5.92 20.25
C ALA A 247 -6.00 -4.55 20.86
N PRO A 248 -5.47 -4.24 22.06
CA PRO A 248 -5.82 -3.02 22.78
C PRO A 248 -5.31 -1.78 22.06
N ALA A 249 -5.99 -0.66 22.28
CA ALA A 249 -5.48 0.64 21.87
C ALA A 249 -4.11 0.89 22.50
N ARG A 250 -3.15 1.37 21.70
CA ARG A 250 -1.79 1.63 22.14
C ARG A 250 -1.28 2.95 21.59
N GLN A 251 -0.79 3.79 22.48
CA GLN A 251 0.09 4.89 22.12
C GLN A 251 1.53 4.36 22.11
N ALA A 252 2.17 4.30 20.94
CA ALA A 252 3.59 3.98 20.85
C ALA A 252 4.40 5.06 21.58
N SER A 253 5.37 4.67 22.39
CA SER A 253 6.21 5.63 23.11
C SER A 253 7.17 6.35 22.15
N LEU A 254 7.76 7.46 22.58
CA LEU A 254 8.83 8.11 21.81
C LEU A 254 9.97 7.12 21.53
N PHE A 255 10.30 6.25 22.48
CA PHE A 255 11.33 5.22 22.33
C PHE A 255 10.96 4.24 21.20
N ASP A 256 9.74 3.71 21.21
CA ASP A 256 9.26 2.80 20.16
C ASP A 256 9.21 3.47 18.78
N ALA A 257 8.87 4.76 18.73
CA ALA A 257 8.71 5.51 17.49
C ALA A 257 10.00 6.12 16.95
N LYS A 258 11.09 6.15 17.73
CA LYS A 258 12.29 6.94 17.43
C LYS A 258 12.91 6.59 16.08
N GLU A 259 13.13 5.31 15.81
CA GLU A 259 13.75 4.85 14.55
C GLU A 259 12.91 5.25 13.34
N GLN A 260 11.59 5.04 13.40
CA GLN A 260 10.66 5.42 12.33
C GLN A 260 10.68 6.94 12.09
N ILE A 261 10.73 7.74 13.16
CA ILE A 261 10.81 9.21 13.06
C ILE A 261 12.11 9.64 12.41
N VAL A 262 13.25 9.06 12.83
CA VAL A 262 14.57 9.38 12.26
C VAL A 262 14.59 9.06 10.77
N THR A 263 14.13 7.88 10.37
CA THR A 263 14.04 7.49 8.95
C THR A 263 13.18 8.48 8.16
N TYR A 264 11.98 8.78 8.65
CA TYR A 264 11.08 9.72 7.99
C TYR A 264 11.68 11.14 7.86
N LEU A 265 12.27 11.67 8.94
CA LEU A 265 12.87 13.01 8.93
C LEU A 265 14.12 13.06 8.04
N THR A 266 14.91 11.98 8.02
CA THR A 266 16.05 11.82 7.12
C THR A 266 15.60 11.88 5.67
N GLU A 267 14.66 11.03 5.26
CA GLU A 267 14.09 11.03 3.90
C GLU A 267 13.51 12.40 3.51
N LYS A 268 12.85 13.07 4.46
CA LYS A 268 12.32 14.42 4.26
C LYS A 268 13.42 15.45 4.04
N LYS A 269 14.50 15.44 4.84
CA LYS A 269 15.66 16.32 4.66
C LYS A 269 16.35 16.03 3.32
N ARG A 270 16.56 14.75 2.95
CA ARG A 270 17.14 14.34 1.67
C ARG A 270 16.32 14.83 0.47
N THR A 271 15.00 14.61 0.50
CA THR A 271 14.07 15.08 -0.53
C THR A 271 14.10 16.61 -0.66
N HIS A 272 14.18 17.31 0.47
CA HIS A 272 14.30 18.77 0.46
C HIS A 272 15.61 19.23 -0.19
N ALA A 273 16.75 18.63 0.18
CA ALA A 273 18.06 18.92 -0.39
C ALA A 273 18.08 18.69 -1.91
N GLN A 274 17.56 17.55 -2.38
CA GLN A 274 17.41 17.25 -3.81
C GLN A 274 16.59 18.32 -4.53
N ARG A 275 15.44 18.72 -3.99
CA ARG A 275 14.60 19.78 -4.60
C ARG A 275 15.31 21.12 -4.68
N VAL A 276 16.01 21.52 -3.62
CA VAL A 276 16.80 22.76 -3.61
C VAL A 276 17.91 22.71 -4.66
N TRP A 277 18.60 21.58 -4.79
CA TRP A 277 19.63 21.39 -5.80
C TRP A 277 19.07 21.43 -7.23
N LEU A 278 17.98 20.70 -7.50
CA LEU A 278 17.31 20.69 -8.81
C LEU A 278 16.81 22.08 -9.21
N HIS A 279 16.31 22.88 -8.25
CA HIS A 279 15.91 24.26 -8.51
C HIS A 279 17.10 25.16 -8.88
N LYS A 280 18.26 24.97 -8.24
CA LYS A 280 19.48 25.69 -8.62
C LYS A 280 19.98 25.27 -10.00
N LEU A 281 19.81 24.01 -10.36
CA LEU A 281 20.18 23.45 -11.66
C LEU A 281 19.27 23.95 -12.79
N SER A 282 17.99 24.17 -12.52
CA SER A 282 17.04 24.69 -13.52
C SER A 282 17.14 26.20 -13.75
N ALA A 283 17.70 26.95 -12.77
CA ALA A 283 17.93 28.40 -12.84
C ALA A 283 19.24 28.80 -13.56
N LYS A 284 20.09 27.83 -13.91
CA LYS A 284 21.30 28.00 -14.74
C LYS A 284 21.02 27.59 -16.17
#